data_AF-A0A7X9BR36-F1
#
_entry.id   AF-A0A7X9BR36-F1
#
_cell.length_a   1.000
_cell.length_b   1.000
_cell.length_c   1.000
_cell.angle_alpha   90.00
_cell.angle_beta   90.00
_cell.angle_gamma   90.00
#
_symmetry.space_group_name_H-M   'P 1'
#
loop_
_entity.id
_entity.type
_entity.pdbx_description
1 polymer ?
#
loop_
_entity_poly.entity_id
_entity_poly.type
_entity_poly.pdbx_seq_one_letter_code
_entity_poly.pdbx_strand_id
1 'polypeptide(L)'
;IIIDESHVTLPQIRAMWAGDRSRKESLIKYGFRLPSALDNRPLTFEEFEERVNQMVFLSATPGPYELEKSSQVVEQIIRPTGLIDPKISVRPVKGQIDDLIGEIKKREEKNERVLVTTLTKRMAEDLTDYLKESGIRVRYLHSEIHTLERLEILRDLRVGKFDCLVGINLLREGLDLPEVSLVAILDADKEGFLRSETSLIQTIGRAARNVNGRVIMYADTITESMARAISETNRRRKIQLEYNKKHGIVPTTVQKGVRDVIEATKVAEDQAEYIPEKDITKMNKREMKAFIEDLEKQMKDAAKALEFERAAELRDLILELKAEVFSVVKKVK
;
A
#
# COMPACT_ATOMS: atom_id res chain seq x y z
N ILE A 1 -19.87 6.12 12.18
CA ILE A 1 -18.60 5.40 11.92
C ILE A 1 -18.08 5.81 10.57
N ILE A 2 -16.78 6.07 10.45
CA ILE A 2 -16.11 6.27 9.16
C ILE A 2 -15.31 4.99 8.91
N ILE A 3 -15.50 4.38 7.74
CA ILE A 3 -14.80 3.17 7.33
C ILE A 3 -13.84 3.55 6.21
N ASP A 4 -12.56 3.64 6.55
CA ASP A 4 -11.51 3.89 5.58
C ASP A 4 -11.24 2.64 4.73
N GLU A 5 -10.85 2.86 3.48
CA GLU A 5 -10.68 1.83 2.45
C GLU A 5 -11.79 0.77 2.49
N SER A 6 -13.05 1.22 2.50
CA SER A 6 -14.24 0.40 2.83
C SER A 6 -14.33 -0.92 2.06
N HIS A 7 -13.94 -0.91 0.79
CA HIS A 7 -13.91 -2.05 -0.11
C HIS A 7 -12.98 -3.20 0.35
N VAL A 8 -12.03 -2.94 1.25
CA VAL A 8 -11.18 -3.93 1.93
C VAL A 8 -11.64 -4.14 3.37
N THR A 9 -11.92 -3.06 4.09
CA THR A 9 -12.25 -3.09 5.52
C THR A 9 -13.56 -3.83 5.81
N LEU A 10 -14.59 -3.68 4.97
CA LEU A 10 -15.87 -4.36 5.17
C LEU A 10 -15.79 -5.88 4.97
N PRO A 11 -15.18 -6.41 3.87
CA PRO A 11 -14.90 -7.83 3.77
C PRO A 11 -14.09 -8.37 4.95
N GLN A 12 -13.13 -7.60 5.46
CA GLN A 12 -12.34 -7.99 6.63
C GLN A 12 -13.23 -8.12 7.88
N ILE A 13 -14.04 -7.10 8.21
CA ILE A 13 -14.98 -7.13 9.34
C ILE A 13 -15.90 -8.36 9.23
N ARG A 14 -16.47 -8.60 8.05
CA ARG A 14 -17.35 -9.77 7.79
C ARG A 14 -16.64 -11.10 8.03
N ALA A 15 -15.37 -11.21 7.63
CA ALA A 15 -14.61 -12.45 7.74
C ALA A 15 -14.16 -12.78 9.18
N MET A 16 -14.08 -11.79 10.08
CA MET A 16 -13.57 -11.99 11.45
C MET A 16 -14.35 -13.06 12.22
N TRP A 17 -15.68 -13.06 12.12
CA TRP A 17 -16.52 -14.05 12.79
C TRP A 17 -16.33 -15.46 12.24
N ALA A 18 -16.38 -15.61 10.91
CA ALA A 18 -16.24 -16.92 10.26
C ALA A 18 -14.86 -17.55 10.55
N GLY A 19 -13.81 -16.74 10.52
CA GLY A 19 -12.45 -17.19 10.85
C GLY A 19 -12.29 -17.61 12.31
N ASP A 20 -12.82 -16.82 13.26
CA ASP A 20 -12.77 -17.16 14.69
C ASP A 20 -13.56 -18.45 14.99
N ARG A 21 -14.76 -18.57 14.41
CA ARG A 21 -15.64 -19.73 14.59
C ARG A 21 -15.01 -21.01 14.07
N SER A 22 -14.52 -21.02 12.83
CA SER A 22 -13.89 -22.20 12.22
C SER A 22 -12.70 -22.71 13.05
N ARG A 23 -11.85 -21.80 13.54
CA ARG A 23 -10.73 -22.12 14.43
C ARG A 23 -11.20 -22.75 15.74
N LYS A 24 -12.23 -22.18 16.38
CA LYS A 24 -12.74 -22.66 17.68
C LYS A 24 -13.50 -23.97 17.57
N GLU A 25 -14.28 -24.16 16.51
CA GLU A 25 -14.97 -25.43 16.25
C GLU A 25 -13.98 -26.59 16.18
N SER A 26 -12.82 -26.36 15.54
CA SER A 26 -11.73 -27.35 15.50
C SER A 26 -11.18 -27.64 16.90
N LEU A 27 -10.92 -26.61 17.73
CA LEU A 27 -10.44 -26.79 19.11
C LEU A 27 -11.45 -27.55 19.99
N ILE A 28 -12.74 -27.28 19.82
CA ILE A 28 -13.82 -27.96 20.56
C ILE A 28 -13.93 -29.42 20.12
N LYS A 29 -13.88 -29.68 18.81
CA LYS A 29 -13.93 -31.04 18.24
C LYS A 29 -12.84 -31.94 18.81
N TYR A 30 -11.64 -31.41 19.03
CA TYR A 30 -10.51 -32.15 19.59
C TYR A 30 -10.38 -32.03 21.12
N GLY A 31 -11.38 -31.48 21.81
CA GLY A 31 -11.43 -31.46 23.28
C GLY A 31 -10.52 -30.43 23.96
N PHE A 32 -9.93 -29.50 23.21
CA PHE A 32 -9.07 -28.43 23.77
C PHE A 32 -9.87 -27.30 24.42
N ARG A 33 -11.14 -27.13 24.07
CA ARG A 33 -12.03 -26.06 24.58
C ARG A 33 -13.45 -26.57 24.78
N LEU A 34 -14.15 -25.98 25.75
CA LEU A 34 -15.58 -26.20 25.95
C LEU A 34 -16.41 -25.49 24.87
N PRO A 35 -17.64 -25.95 24.59
CA PRO A 35 -18.55 -25.30 23.63
C PRO A 35 -18.79 -23.80 23.88
N SER A 36 -18.83 -23.38 25.14
CA SER A 36 -19.00 -21.96 25.53
C SER A 36 -17.89 -21.03 25.03
N ALA A 37 -16.75 -21.57 24.57
CA ALA A 37 -15.70 -20.76 23.95
C ALA A 37 -16.17 -20.08 22.64
N LEU A 38 -17.21 -20.60 21.98
CA LEU A 38 -17.81 -19.98 20.79
C LEU A 38 -18.45 -18.63 21.08
N ASP A 39 -18.91 -18.40 22.31
CA ASP A 39 -19.56 -17.14 22.71
C ASP A 39 -18.55 -16.00 22.88
N ASN A 40 -17.27 -16.31 23.09
CA ASN A 40 -16.19 -15.32 23.19
C ASN A 40 -15.70 -14.83 21.80
N ARG A 41 -16.59 -14.33 20.95
CA ARG A 41 -16.32 -14.10 19.53
C ARG A 41 -16.37 -12.61 19.15
N PRO A 42 -15.81 -12.23 17.99
CA PRO A 42 -16.17 -10.95 17.36
C PRO A 42 -17.65 -10.93 16.96
N LEU A 43 -18.15 -9.73 16.66
CA LEU A 43 -19.50 -9.54 16.14
C LEU A 43 -19.66 -10.25 14.78
N THR A 44 -20.87 -10.73 14.48
CA THR A 44 -21.25 -11.02 13.10
C THR A 44 -21.38 -9.71 12.32
N PHE A 45 -21.47 -9.81 10.99
CA PHE A 45 -21.61 -8.61 10.17
C PHE A 45 -22.97 -7.93 10.40
N GLU A 46 -24.01 -8.73 10.62
CA GLU A 46 -25.37 -8.27 10.92
C GLU A 46 -25.42 -7.57 12.30
N GLU A 47 -24.78 -8.15 13.32
CA GLU A 47 -24.66 -7.51 14.64
C GLU A 47 -23.86 -6.20 14.58
N PHE A 48 -22.90 -6.10 13.68
CA PHE A 48 -22.19 -4.86 13.41
C PHE A 48 -23.12 -3.84 12.73
N GLU A 49 -23.86 -4.23 11.69
CA GLU A 49 -24.81 -3.35 11.01
C GLU A 49 -25.86 -2.77 11.97
N GLU A 50 -26.47 -3.59 12.82
CA GLU A 50 -27.51 -3.17 13.77
C GLU A 50 -27.04 -2.14 14.80
N ARG A 51 -25.75 -2.19 15.16
CA ARG A 51 -25.18 -1.30 16.19
C ARG A 51 -24.76 0.05 15.65
N VAL A 52 -24.73 0.23 14.34
CA VAL A 52 -24.15 1.42 13.71
C VAL A 52 -25.25 2.26 13.10
N ASN A 53 -25.58 3.36 13.78
CA ASN A 53 -26.61 4.29 13.34
C ASN A 53 -26.30 4.95 11.97
N GLN A 54 -25.06 5.40 11.78
CA GLN A 54 -24.62 6.07 10.55
C GLN A 54 -23.22 5.60 10.15
N MET A 55 -23.05 5.29 8.86
CA MET A 55 -21.79 4.90 8.23
C MET A 55 -21.42 5.88 7.13
N VAL A 56 -20.15 6.25 7.07
CA VAL A 56 -19.53 6.91 5.92
C VAL A 56 -18.46 5.99 5.39
N PHE A 57 -18.62 5.52 4.16
CA PHE A 57 -17.65 4.67 3.47
C PHE A 57 -16.68 5.56 2.69
N LEU A 58 -15.38 5.44 2.98
CA LEU A 58 -14.32 6.12 2.23
C LEU A 58 -13.61 5.10 1.36
N SER A 59 -13.69 5.27 0.04
CA SER A 59 -12.94 4.46 -0.92
C SER A 59 -12.92 5.13 -2.29
N ALA A 60 -11.81 5.00 -3.01
CA ALA A 60 -11.73 5.36 -4.42
C ALA A 60 -12.47 4.37 -5.35
N THR A 61 -12.78 3.18 -4.83
CA THR A 61 -13.37 2.02 -5.52
C THR A 61 -14.35 1.30 -4.61
N PRO A 62 -15.48 1.93 -4.24
CA PRO A 62 -16.46 1.33 -3.32
C PRO A 62 -16.95 -0.03 -3.84
N GLY A 63 -17.08 -0.99 -2.93
CA GLY A 63 -17.57 -2.33 -3.23
C GLY A 63 -19.10 -2.40 -3.40
N PRO A 64 -19.64 -3.59 -3.75
CA PRO A 64 -21.07 -3.78 -3.99
C PRO A 64 -21.94 -3.43 -2.79
N TYR A 65 -21.49 -3.79 -1.57
CA TYR A 65 -22.26 -3.52 -0.35
C TYR A 65 -22.38 -2.02 -0.09
N GLU A 66 -21.31 -1.26 -0.28
CA GLU A 66 -21.32 0.18 -0.11
C GLU A 66 -22.24 0.84 -1.13
N LEU A 67 -22.19 0.43 -2.39
CA LEU A 67 -23.04 0.96 -3.45
C LEU A 67 -24.52 0.64 -3.22
N GLU A 68 -24.84 -0.55 -2.71
CA GLU A 68 -26.21 -0.97 -2.42
C GLU A 68 -26.81 -0.23 -1.21
N LYS A 69 -26.01 -0.04 -0.15
CA LYS A 69 -26.49 0.55 1.12
C LYS A 69 -26.44 2.07 1.16
N SER A 70 -25.65 2.71 0.29
CA SER A 70 -25.49 4.15 0.30
C SER A 70 -26.72 4.85 -0.28
N SER A 71 -27.32 5.76 0.48
CA SER A 71 -28.36 6.66 -0.01
C SER A 71 -27.82 7.75 -0.95
N GLN A 72 -26.54 8.10 -0.80
CA GLN A 72 -25.88 9.12 -1.60
C GLN A 72 -24.40 8.77 -1.78
N VAL A 73 -23.89 8.93 -3.00
CA VAL A 73 -22.46 8.87 -3.31
C VAL A 73 -21.94 10.31 -3.43
N VAL A 74 -20.98 10.67 -2.58
CA VAL A 74 -20.29 11.97 -2.64
C VAL A 74 -18.97 11.78 -3.38
N GLU A 75 -18.85 12.39 -4.56
CA GLU A 75 -17.64 12.28 -5.37
C GLU A 75 -16.63 13.40 -5.03
N GLN A 76 -15.40 13.01 -4.73
CA GLN A 76 -14.28 13.93 -4.50
C GLN A 76 -13.06 13.53 -5.34
N ILE A 77 -12.94 14.15 -6.53
CA ILE A 77 -11.90 13.80 -7.53
C ILE A 77 -10.87 14.90 -7.77
N ILE A 78 -11.12 16.13 -7.32
CA ILE A 78 -10.20 17.25 -7.48
C ILE A 78 -9.13 17.20 -6.39
N ARG A 79 -7.86 17.19 -6.80
CA ARG A 79 -6.72 17.21 -5.88
C ARG A 79 -6.32 18.65 -5.57
N PRO A 80 -6.00 19.01 -4.31
CA PRO A 80 -5.58 20.37 -3.96
C PRO A 80 -4.38 20.89 -4.76
N THR A 81 -3.47 20.00 -5.15
CA THR A 81 -2.25 20.34 -5.93
C THR A 81 -2.48 20.42 -7.44
N GLY A 82 -3.73 20.23 -7.90
CA GLY A 82 -4.08 20.15 -9.31
C GLY A 82 -3.57 18.89 -10.02
N LEU A 83 -3.01 17.90 -9.30
CA LEU A 83 -2.59 16.64 -9.90
C LEU A 83 -3.78 15.91 -10.54
N ILE A 84 -3.51 15.36 -11.73
CA ILE A 84 -4.51 14.72 -12.58
C ILE A 84 -4.29 13.21 -12.64
N ASP A 85 -5.37 12.47 -12.88
CA ASP A 85 -5.32 11.03 -13.14
C ASP A 85 -4.42 10.75 -14.36
N PRO A 86 -3.59 9.69 -14.33
CA PRO A 86 -2.53 9.47 -15.31
C PRO A 86 -3.09 9.12 -16.70
N LYS A 87 -2.26 9.31 -17.74
CA LYS A 87 -2.60 8.80 -19.07
C LYS A 87 -2.39 7.29 -19.13
N ILE A 88 -3.34 6.56 -19.70
CA ILE A 88 -3.24 5.10 -19.90
C ILE A 88 -2.94 4.79 -21.37
N SER A 89 -2.01 3.89 -21.64
CA SER A 89 -1.80 3.28 -22.96
C SER A 89 -1.88 1.76 -22.87
N VAL A 90 -2.62 1.14 -23.78
CA VAL A 90 -2.67 -0.32 -23.93
C VAL A 90 -1.68 -0.72 -25.03
N ARG A 91 -0.81 -1.69 -24.75
CA ARG A 91 0.23 -2.20 -25.66
C ARG A 91 0.13 -3.73 -25.77
N PRO A 92 0.46 -4.34 -26.91
CA PRO A 92 0.40 -5.80 -27.09
C PRO A 92 1.39 -6.52 -26.16
N VAL A 93 1.09 -7.78 -25.83
CA VAL A 93 1.96 -8.63 -24.99
C VAL A 93 3.25 -8.99 -25.73
N LYS A 94 3.20 -9.10 -27.06
CA LYS A 94 4.36 -9.38 -27.90
C LYS A 94 5.41 -8.26 -27.77
N GLY A 95 6.62 -8.61 -27.32
CA GLY A 95 7.71 -7.65 -27.12
C GLY A 95 7.55 -6.77 -25.87
N GLN A 96 6.62 -7.12 -24.95
CA GLN A 96 6.34 -6.28 -23.78
C GLN A 96 7.56 -6.01 -22.90
N ILE A 97 8.48 -6.98 -22.78
CA ILE A 97 9.65 -6.85 -21.89
C ILE A 97 10.66 -5.86 -22.46
N ASP A 98 10.95 -5.92 -23.76
CA ASP A 98 11.84 -4.99 -24.45
C ASP A 98 11.28 -3.56 -24.40
N ASP A 99 9.97 -3.43 -24.65
CA ASP A 99 9.26 -2.15 -24.55
C ASP A 99 9.30 -1.58 -23.12
N LEU A 100 9.07 -2.42 -22.11
CA LEU A 100 9.14 -2.06 -20.69
C LEU A 100 10.55 -1.58 -20.31
N ILE A 101 11.60 -2.29 -20.73
CA ILE A 101 13.00 -1.88 -20.51
C ILE A 101 13.25 -0.49 -21.09
N GLY A 102 12.81 -0.25 -22.33
CA GLY A 102 12.92 1.05 -22.96
C GLY A 102 12.19 2.15 -22.20
N GLU A 103 11.00 1.87 -21.66
CA GLU A 103 10.26 2.83 -20.84
C GLU A 103 10.89 3.07 -19.47
N ILE A 104 11.46 2.04 -18.83
CA ILE A 104 12.19 2.17 -17.56
C ILE A 104 13.42 3.06 -17.75
N LYS A 105 14.25 2.82 -18.78
CA LYS A 105 15.44 3.64 -19.07
C LYS A 105 15.09 5.12 -19.30
N LYS A 106 13.99 5.41 -20.02
CA LYS A 106 13.48 6.78 -20.19
C LYS A 106 13.06 7.46 -18.87
N ARG A 107 12.68 6.69 -17.84
CA ARG A 107 12.35 7.22 -16.51
C ARG A 107 13.59 7.40 -15.65
N GLU A 108 14.53 6.46 -15.74
CA GLU A 108 15.85 6.56 -15.11
C GLU A 108 16.58 7.84 -15.54
N GLU A 109 16.60 8.17 -16.84
CA GLU A 109 17.17 9.42 -17.38
C GLU A 109 16.55 10.70 -16.78
N LYS A 110 15.31 10.60 -16.28
CA LYS A 110 14.56 11.71 -15.67
C LYS A 110 14.60 11.68 -14.14
N ASN A 111 15.34 10.75 -13.55
CA ASN A 111 15.34 10.46 -12.11
C ASN A 111 13.92 10.19 -11.57
N GLU A 112 13.09 9.50 -12.35
CA GLU A 112 11.74 9.06 -11.99
C GLU A 112 11.73 7.54 -11.72
N ARG A 113 10.72 7.07 -10.97
CA ARG A 113 10.59 5.67 -10.57
C ARG A 113 9.48 4.94 -11.32
N VAL A 114 9.63 3.62 -11.40
CA VAL A 114 8.70 2.71 -12.08
C VAL A 114 8.18 1.65 -11.12
N LEU A 115 6.87 1.42 -11.17
CA LEU A 115 6.24 0.27 -10.54
C LEU A 115 5.79 -0.71 -11.62
N VAL A 116 6.06 -1.99 -11.44
CA VAL A 116 5.61 -3.05 -12.34
C VAL A 116 4.80 -4.07 -11.56
N THR A 117 3.57 -4.33 -12.00
CA THR A 117 2.72 -5.38 -11.44
C THR A 117 2.63 -6.60 -12.35
N THR A 118 3.00 -7.77 -11.84
CA THR A 118 2.84 -9.07 -12.51
C THR A 118 1.67 -9.86 -11.90
N LEU A 119 1.44 -11.10 -12.33
CA LEU A 119 0.39 -11.98 -11.79
C LEU A 119 0.90 -13.03 -10.80
N THR A 120 2.14 -13.50 -10.98
CA THR A 120 2.68 -14.62 -10.20
C THR A 120 4.04 -14.27 -9.60
N LYS A 121 4.39 -14.94 -8.49
CA LYS A 121 5.70 -14.80 -7.83
C LYS A 121 6.83 -15.12 -8.80
N ARG A 122 6.70 -16.25 -9.50
CA ARG A 122 7.67 -16.69 -10.50
C ARG A 122 7.90 -15.66 -11.59
N MET A 123 6.85 -15.08 -12.17
CA MET A 123 7.00 -14.03 -13.18
C MET A 123 7.66 -12.77 -12.61
N ALA A 124 7.37 -12.41 -11.36
CA ALA A 124 8.03 -11.27 -10.72
C ALA A 124 9.52 -11.53 -10.49
N GLU A 125 9.89 -12.74 -10.08
CA GLU A 125 11.27 -13.20 -9.89
C GLU A 125 12.02 -13.21 -11.23
N ASP A 126 11.50 -13.93 -12.22
CA ASP A 126 12.08 -14.05 -13.56
C ASP A 126 12.25 -12.66 -14.21
N LEU A 127 11.24 -11.79 -14.10
CA LEU A 127 11.33 -10.41 -14.61
C LEU A 127 12.39 -9.59 -13.87
N THR A 128 12.45 -9.72 -12.55
CA THR A 128 13.43 -8.97 -11.74
C THR A 128 14.85 -9.35 -12.14
N ASP A 129 15.13 -10.63 -12.33
CA ASP A 129 16.46 -11.09 -12.71
C ASP A 129 16.80 -10.68 -14.14
N TYR A 130 15.85 -10.78 -15.08
CA TYR A 130 16.04 -10.28 -16.45
C TYR A 130 16.33 -8.77 -16.51
N LEU A 131 15.63 -7.97 -15.70
CA LEU A 131 15.87 -6.53 -15.61
C LEU A 131 17.26 -6.23 -15.02
N LYS A 132 17.72 -6.98 -14.01
CA LYS A 132 19.08 -6.85 -13.47
C LYS A 132 20.14 -7.15 -14.53
N GLU A 133 19.97 -8.25 -15.28
CA GLU A 133 20.88 -8.64 -16.37
C GLU A 133 20.93 -7.57 -17.48
N SER A 134 19.81 -6.89 -17.72
CA SER A 134 19.69 -5.77 -18.65
C SER A 134 20.26 -4.44 -18.13
N GLY A 135 20.85 -4.44 -16.93
CA GLY A 135 21.50 -3.30 -16.29
C GLY A 135 20.56 -2.37 -15.51
N ILE A 136 19.29 -2.74 -15.29
CA ILE A 136 18.33 -1.92 -14.55
C ILE A 136 18.47 -2.19 -13.04
N ARG A 137 18.54 -1.10 -12.26
CA ARG A 137 18.49 -1.18 -10.80
C ARG A 137 17.06 -1.49 -10.36
N VAL A 138 16.81 -2.75 -9.97
CA VAL A 138 15.48 -3.26 -9.65
C VAL A 138 15.45 -4.02 -8.32
N ARG A 139 14.29 -3.99 -7.66
CA ARG A 139 13.95 -4.84 -6.52
C ARG A 139 12.58 -5.49 -6.70
N TYR A 140 12.43 -6.67 -6.11
CA TYR A 140 11.18 -7.42 -6.05
C TYR A 140 10.52 -7.23 -4.68
N LEU A 141 9.22 -6.95 -4.66
CA LEU A 141 8.39 -6.88 -3.47
C LEU A 141 7.37 -8.03 -3.44
N HIS A 142 7.58 -8.99 -2.53
CA HIS A 142 6.68 -10.13 -2.32
C HIS A 142 5.91 -10.07 -1.01
N SER A 143 4.90 -10.93 -0.88
CA SER A 143 3.97 -10.95 0.25
C SER A 143 4.56 -11.44 1.58
N GLU A 144 5.73 -12.08 1.55
CA GLU A 144 6.39 -12.64 2.74
C GLU A 144 7.47 -11.71 3.30
N ILE A 145 7.74 -10.58 2.64
CA ILE A 145 8.63 -9.53 3.14
C ILE A 145 8.02 -8.95 4.42
N HIS A 146 8.84 -8.87 5.47
CA HIS A 146 8.47 -8.28 6.75
C HIS A 146 8.18 -6.78 6.60
N THR A 147 7.33 -6.21 7.45
CA THR A 147 6.88 -4.82 7.26
C THR A 147 8.04 -3.81 7.30
N LEU A 148 9.02 -4.01 8.19
CA LEU A 148 10.23 -3.17 8.26
C LEU A 148 11.05 -3.23 6.96
N GLU A 149 11.33 -4.43 6.46
CA GLU A 149 12.06 -4.62 5.20
C GLU A 149 11.29 -3.99 4.01
N ARG A 150 9.96 -4.09 4.01
CA ARG A 150 9.12 -3.41 3.03
C ARG A 150 9.31 -1.89 3.09
N LEU A 151 9.32 -1.28 4.28
CA LEU A 151 9.53 0.16 4.44
C LEU A 151 10.92 0.58 3.94
N GLU A 152 11.95 -0.20 4.21
CA GLU A 152 13.30 0.02 3.71
C GLU A 152 13.36 -0.01 2.18
N ILE A 153 12.77 -1.04 1.55
CA ILE A 153 12.70 -1.15 0.08
C ILE A 153 12.00 0.08 -0.52
N LEU A 154 10.89 0.52 0.08
CA LEU A 154 10.17 1.70 -0.41
C LEU A 154 10.95 2.99 -0.22
N ARG A 155 11.65 3.17 0.89
CA ARG A 155 12.57 4.29 1.09
C ARG A 155 13.69 4.26 0.05
N ASP A 156 14.29 3.10 -0.17
CA ASP A 156 15.39 2.89 -1.12
C ASP A 156 14.97 3.22 -2.56
N LEU A 157 13.71 2.93 -2.92
CA LEU A 157 13.11 3.39 -4.19
C LEU A 157 13.04 4.93 -4.23
N ARG A 158 12.55 5.58 -3.17
CA ARG A 158 12.40 7.04 -3.12
C ARG A 158 13.73 7.76 -3.24
N VAL A 159 14.75 7.35 -2.47
CA VAL A 159 16.10 7.94 -2.53
C VAL A 159 16.87 7.57 -3.80
N GLY A 160 16.35 6.65 -4.61
CA GLY A 160 16.96 6.28 -5.89
C GLY A 160 18.13 5.32 -5.80
N LYS A 161 18.17 4.44 -4.79
CA LYS A 161 19.09 3.28 -4.81
C LYS A 161 18.75 2.33 -5.95
N PHE A 162 17.47 2.29 -6.34
CA PHE A 162 16.98 1.58 -7.51
C PHE A 162 15.82 2.33 -8.15
N ASP A 163 15.51 2.01 -9.41
CA ASP A 163 14.58 2.78 -10.25
C ASP A 163 13.27 2.04 -10.52
N CYS A 164 13.28 0.71 -10.40
CA CYS A 164 12.15 -0.14 -10.70
C CYS A 164 11.78 -1.06 -9.52
N LEU A 165 10.50 -1.09 -9.15
CA LEU A 165 9.96 -2.03 -8.18
C LEU A 165 8.98 -2.98 -8.87
N VAL A 166 9.28 -4.27 -8.85
CA VAL A 166 8.41 -5.32 -9.38
C VAL A 166 7.62 -5.94 -8.22
N GLY A 167 6.33 -6.19 -8.40
CA GLY A 167 5.54 -6.94 -7.42
C GLY A 167 4.27 -7.51 -8.03
N ILE A 168 3.51 -8.25 -7.23
CA ILE A 168 2.23 -8.84 -7.67
C ILE A 168 1.09 -7.92 -7.26
N ASN A 169 1.01 -7.67 -5.96
CA ASN A 169 0.03 -6.79 -5.36
C ASN A 169 0.75 -5.63 -4.66
N LEU A 170 1.01 -4.59 -5.44
CA LEU A 170 1.54 -3.32 -4.94
C LEU A 170 0.40 -2.42 -4.38
N LEU A 171 -0.80 -2.97 -4.14
CA LEU A 171 -1.98 -2.20 -3.73
C LEU A 171 -2.08 -1.96 -2.23
N ARG A 172 -1.17 -2.48 -1.39
CA ARG A 172 -1.26 -2.23 0.06
C ARG A 172 -1.16 -0.72 0.35
N GLU A 173 -1.98 -0.30 1.30
CA GLU A 173 -2.03 1.06 1.86
C GLU A 173 -0.63 1.59 2.21
N GLY A 174 -0.48 2.92 2.18
CA GLY A 174 0.78 3.58 2.57
C GLY A 174 1.84 3.75 1.48
N LEU A 175 1.59 3.28 0.25
CA LEU A 175 2.46 3.56 -0.91
C LEU A 175 2.15 4.96 -1.50
N ASP A 176 2.62 6.00 -0.83
CA ASP A 176 2.65 7.36 -1.38
C ASP A 176 4.05 7.68 -1.92
N LEU A 177 4.22 7.51 -3.23
CA LEU A 177 5.50 7.64 -3.92
C LEU A 177 5.40 8.72 -5.02
N PRO A 178 5.57 10.01 -4.69
CA PRO A 178 5.55 11.09 -5.69
C PRO A 178 6.60 10.93 -6.79
N GLU A 179 7.66 10.18 -6.53
CA GLU A 179 8.76 9.91 -7.47
C GLU A 179 8.34 8.93 -8.59
N VAL A 180 7.25 8.17 -8.41
CA VAL A 180 6.75 7.22 -9.42
C VAL A 180 6.00 7.96 -10.53
N SER A 181 6.54 7.90 -11.75
CA SER A 181 5.90 8.48 -12.94
C SER A 181 5.35 7.44 -13.92
N LEU A 182 5.70 6.17 -13.73
CA LEU A 182 5.23 5.07 -14.58
C LEU A 182 4.76 3.89 -13.74
N VAL A 183 3.56 3.40 -14.05
CA VAL A 183 3.06 2.11 -13.59
C VAL A 183 2.84 1.21 -14.79
N ALA A 184 3.51 0.05 -14.82
CA ALA A 184 3.33 -0.96 -15.86
C ALA A 184 2.55 -2.15 -15.30
N ILE A 185 1.47 -2.54 -15.98
CA ILE A 185 0.62 -3.66 -15.62
C ILE A 185 0.82 -4.73 -16.68
N LEU A 186 1.57 -5.77 -16.34
CA LEU A 186 1.74 -6.94 -17.21
C LEU A 186 0.48 -7.81 -17.14
N ASP A 187 0.16 -8.46 -18.26
CA ASP A 187 -1.00 -9.37 -18.38
C ASP A 187 -2.29 -8.69 -17.89
N ALA A 188 -2.54 -7.47 -18.37
CA ALA A 188 -3.66 -6.65 -17.92
C ALA A 188 -5.02 -7.25 -18.32
N ASP A 189 -5.05 -8.11 -19.34
CA ASP A 189 -6.25 -8.79 -19.85
C ASP A 189 -6.54 -10.15 -19.18
N LYS A 190 -5.71 -10.58 -18.22
CA LYS A 190 -5.98 -11.79 -17.43
C LYS A 190 -6.87 -11.46 -16.26
N GLU A 191 -8.18 -11.58 -16.48
CA GLU A 191 -9.17 -11.34 -15.44
C GLU A 191 -8.96 -12.21 -14.20
N GLY A 192 -9.40 -11.68 -13.07
CA GLY A 192 -9.21 -12.26 -11.74
C GLY A 192 -9.05 -11.15 -10.71
N PHE A 193 -8.78 -11.54 -9.47
CA PHE A 193 -8.67 -10.58 -8.35
C PHE A 193 -7.74 -9.41 -8.68
N LEU A 194 -6.52 -9.70 -9.14
CA LEU A 194 -5.46 -8.71 -9.41
C LEU A 194 -5.71 -7.81 -10.63
N ARG A 195 -6.70 -8.14 -11.48
CA ARG A 195 -7.05 -7.40 -12.70
C ARG A 195 -8.56 -7.07 -12.75
N SER A 196 -9.20 -7.09 -11.59
CA SER A 196 -10.55 -6.57 -11.42
C SER A 196 -10.55 -5.05 -11.65
N GLU A 197 -11.71 -4.49 -11.97
CA GLU A 197 -11.90 -3.04 -12.08
C GLU A 197 -11.33 -2.28 -10.88
N THR A 198 -11.66 -2.73 -9.66
CA THR A 198 -11.17 -2.19 -8.39
C THR A 198 -9.64 -2.20 -8.34
N SER A 199 -9.01 -3.35 -8.58
CA SER A 199 -7.55 -3.48 -8.53
C SER A 199 -6.84 -2.67 -9.61
N LEU A 200 -7.41 -2.58 -10.81
CA LEU A 200 -6.87 -1.76 -11.90
C LEU A 200 -6.92 -0.27 -11.52
N ILE A 201 -8.05 0.25 -11.05
CA ILE A 201 -8.19 1.66 -10.64
C ILE A 201 -7.19 2.01 -9.52
N GLN A 202 -7.04 1.13 -8.51
CA GLN A 202 -6.07 1.35 -7.46
C GLN A 202 -4.61 1.34 -7.96
N THR A 203 -4.29 0.42 -8.89
CA THR A 203 -2.95 0.32 -9.48
C THR A 203 -2.64 1.57 -10.31
N ILE A 204 -3.61 2.03 -11.11
CA ILE A 204 -3.54 3.29 -11.87
C ILE A 204 -3.29 4.48 -10.93
N GLY A 205 -3.99 4.50 -9.79
CA GLY A 205 -3.87 5.55 -8.78
C GLY A 205 -2.44 5.77 -8.26
N ARG A 206 -1.56 4.76 -8.33
CA ARG A 206 -0.16 4.88 -7.92
C ARG A 206 0.65 5.85 -8.79
N ALA A 207 0.25 6.05 -10.05
CA ALA A 207 0.86 7.05 -10.93
C ALA A 207 0.27 8.46 -10.80
N ALA A 208 -0.83 8.63 -10.05
CA ALA A 208 -1.54 9.92 -9.95
C ALA A 208 -0.89 10.93 -8.99
N ARG A 209 0.22 10.55 -8.34
CA ARG A 209 0.99 11.41 -7.41
C ARG A 209 2.06 12.24 -8.12
N ASN A 210 2.30 12.01 -9.41
CA ASN A 210 3.33 12.66 -10.20
C ASN A 210 2.72 13.37 -11.42
N VAL A 211 3.17 14.58 -11.73
CA VAL A 211 2.71 15.36 -12.90
C VAL A 211 2.93 14.63 -14.23
N ASN A 212 3.99 13.82 -14.32
CA ASN A 212 4.33 13.00 -15.48
C ASN A 212 3.72 11.59 -15.41
N GLY A 213 2.81 11.33 -14.47
CA GLY A 213 2.14 10.06 -14.24
C GLY A 213 1.55 9.43 -15.50
N ARG A 214 1.99 8.20 -15.79
CA ARG A 214 1.52 7.36 -16.90
C ARG A 214 1.33 5.92 -16.46
N VAL A 215 0.42 5.24 -17.14
CA VAL A 215 0.17 3.81 -16.97
C VAL A 215 0.29 3.10 -18.32
N ILE A 216 1.00 1.98 -18.34
CA ILE A 216 1.04 1.08 -19.49
C ILE A 216 0.36 -0.23 -19.08
N MET A 217 -0.63 -0.65 -19.84
CA MET A 217 -1.28 -1.95 -19.70
C MET A 217 -0.83 -2.84 -20.86
N TYR A 218 -0.13 -3.92 -20.57
CA TYR A 218 0.24 -4.90 -21.59
C TYR A 218 -0.85 -5.97 -21.68
N ALA A 219 -1.52 -6.02 -22.83
CA ALA A 219 -2.69 -6.85 -23.08
C ALA A 219 -2.92 -7.03 -24.57
N ASP A 220 -3.40 -8.20 -24.98
CA ASP A 220 -3.78 -8.46 -26.36
C ASP A 220 -5.26 -8.13 -26.62
N THR A 221 -6.08 -8.12 -25.56
CA THR A 221 -7.51 -7.79 -25.61
C THR A 221 -7.87 -6.76 -24.54
N ILE A 222 -8.92 -5.97 -24.78
CA ILE A 222 -9.48 -5.07 -23.75
C ILE A 222 -10.64 -5.80 -23.07
N THR A 223 -10.44 -6.20 -21.82
CA THR A 223 -11.50 -6.83 -21.01
C THR A 223 -12.52 -5.81 -20.52
N GLU A 224 -13.65 -6.28 -19.99
CA GLU A 224 -14.67 -5.39 -19.40
C GLU A 224 -14.10 -4.62 -18.20
N SER A 225 -13.33 -5.30 -17.35
CA SER A 225 -12.62 -4.71 -16.21
C SER A 225 -11.66 -3.59 -16.64
N MET A 226 -10.90 -3.81 -17.71
CA MET A 226 -10.02 -2.79 -18.29
C MET A 226 -10.82 -1.62 -18.86
N ALA A 227 -11.87 -1.89 -19.63
CA ALA A 227 -12.70 -0.86 -20.26
C ALA A 227 -13.32 0.08 -19.21
N ARG A 228 -13.87 -0.48 -18.12
CA ARG A 228 -14.42 0.30 -17.00
C ARG A 228 -13.35 1.14 -16.31
N ALA A 229 -12.21 0.55 -15.95
CA ALA A 229 -11.11 1.26 -15.31
C ALA A 229 -10.53 2.40 -16.19
N ILE A 230 -10.35 2.16 -17.50
CA ILE A 230 -9.86 3.15 -18.46
C ILE A 230 -10.88 4.29 -18.62
N SER A 231 -12.16 3.96 -18.78
CA SER A 231 -13.23 4.95 -18.94
C SER A 231 -13.32 5.86 -17.73
N GLU A 232 -13.31 5.29 -16.52
CA GLU A 232 -13.40 6.04 -15.27
C GLU A 232 -12.18 6.95 -15.06
N THR A 233 -10.97 6.44 -15.32
CA THR A 233 -9.74 7.25 -15.25
C THR A 233 -9.79 8.43 -16.23
N ASN A 234 -10.24 8.20 -17.46
CA ASN A 234 -10.37 9.26 -18.46
C ASN A 234 -11.45 10.30 -18.09
N ARG A 235 -12.57 9.86 -17.51
CA ARG A 235 -13.63 10.75 -17.01
C ARG A 235 -13.09 11.67 -15.91
N ARG A 236 -12.45 11.11 -14.88
CA ARG A 236 -11.82 11.86 -13.78
C ARG A 236 -10.79 12.85 -14.30
N ARG A 237 -9.89 12.38 -15.19
CA ARG A 237 -8.86 13.21 -15.81
C ARG A 237 -9.44 14.41 -16.57
N LYS A 238 -10.53 14.22 -17.32
CA LYS A 238 -11.19 15.29 -18.07
C LYS A 238 -11.73 16.37 -17.12
N ILE A 239 -12.45 15.97 -16.07
CA ILE A 239 -13.03 16.91 -15.09
C ILE A 239 -11.92 17.68 -14.37
N GLN A 240 -10.83 17.01 -13.97
CA GLN A 240 -9.70 17.65 -13.31
C GLN A 240 -8.99 18.67 -14.23
N LEU A 241 -8.81 18.35 -15.52
CA LEU A 241 -8.22 19.28 -16.50
C LEU A 241 -9.10 20.52 -16.70
N GLU A 242 -10.42 20.34 -16.82
CA GLU A 242 -11.37 21.44 -16.95
C GLU A 242 -11.38 22.33 -15.70
N TYR A 243 -11.37 21.72 -14.51
CA TYR A 243 -11.28 22.42 -13.25
C TYR A 243 -9.98 23.24 -13.13
N ASN A 244 -8.84 22.63 -13.43
CA ASN A 244 -7.54 23.30 -13.38
C ASN A 244 -7.48 24.48 -14.35
N LYS A 245 -7.97 24.30 -15.58
CA LYS A 245 -8.03 25.37 -16.59
C LYS A 245 -8.92 26.52 -16.13
N LYS A 246 -10.08 26.22 -15.55
CA LYS A 246 -11.04 27.23 -15.05
C LYS A 246 -10.47 28.05 -13.89
N HIS A 247 -9.65 27.44 -13.04
CA HIS A 247 -9.12 28.08 -11.83
C HIS A 247 -7.64 28.50 -11.94
N GLY A 248 -7.01 28.34 -13.10
CA GLY A 248 -5.60 28.69 -13.30
C GLY A 248 -4.61 27.85 -12.48
N ILE A 249 -4.98 26.61 -12.14
CA ILE A 249 -4.15 25.72 -11.30
C ILE A 249 -3.12 25.00 -12.19
N VAL A 250 -1.84 25.11 -11.83
CA VAL A 250 -0.75 24.35 -12.46
C VAL A 250 -0.49 23.08 -11.64
N PRO A 251 -0.66 21.88 -12.22
CA PRO A 251 -0.40 20.63 -11.52
C PRO A 251 1.03 20.57 -10.99
N THR A 252 1.19 20.33 -9.69
CA THR A 252 2.51 20.26 -9.05
C THR A 252 2.64 18.95 -8.27
N THR A 253 3.73 18.22 -8.53
CA THR A 253 4.08 17.02 -7.76
C THR A 253 4.41 17.43 -6.32
N VAL A 254 3.79 16.78 -5.35
CA VAL A 254 4.07 17.03 -3.93
C VAL A 254 5.47 16.51 -3.61
N GLN A 255 6.37 17.40 -3.19
CA GLN A 255 7.64 16.98 -2.63
C GLN A 255 7.46 16.67 -1.14
N LYS A 256 7.50 15.38 -0.79
CA LYS A 256 7.57 14.93 0.61
C LYS A 256 9.01 14.58 0.92
N GLY A 257 9.53 15.06 2.05
CA GLY A 257 10.84 14.61 2.55
C GLY A 257 10.89 13.08 2.61
N VAL A 258 12.01 12.50 2.19
CA VAL A 258 12.29 11.09 2.47
C VAL A 258 12.86 11.05 3.88
N ARG A 259 12.01 10.77 4.86
CA ARG A 259 12.47 10.63 6.25
C ARG A 259 13.31 9.36 6.34
N ASP A 260 14.46 9.46 7.00
CA ASP A 260 15.27 8.29 7.28
C ASP A 260 14.46 7.39 8.22
N VAL A 261 14.23 6.13 7.82
CA VAL A 261 13.66 5.10 8.73
C VAL A 261 14.51 4.98 10.01
N ILE A 262 15.77 5.43 9.92
CA ILE A 262 16.83 5.41 10.94
C ILE A 262 16.90 6.75 11.72
N GLU A 263 16.09 7.77 11.42
CA GLU A 263 16.12 9.01 12.22
C GLU A 263 15.50 8.84 13.62
N ALA A 264 14.83 7.72 13.91
CA ALA A 264 14.49 7.33 15.28
C ALA A 264 15.70 6.84 16.10
N THR A 265 16.81 6.46 15.45
CA THR A 265 18.09 6.11 16.10
C THR A 265 19.12 7.24 16.06
N LYS A 266 19.08 8.16 15.09
CA LYS A 266 20.01 9.30 15.04
C LYS A 266 19.82 10.34 16.15
N VAL A 267 18.62 10.50 16.72
CA VAL A 267 18.41 11.43 17.85
C VAL A 267 19.12 10.95 19.14
N ALA A 268 19.64 9.70 19.15
CA ALA A 268 20.50 9.21 20.21
C ALA A 268 22.01 9.43 19.94
N GLU A 269 22.41 9.95 18.78
CA GLU A 269 23.83 10.06 18.38
C GLU A 269 24.53 11.34 18.90
N ASP A 270 23.80 12.36 19.34
CA ASP A 270 24.46 13.60 19.80
C ASP A 270 25.06 13.51 21.21
N GLN A 271 24.83 12.42 21.96
CA GLN A 271 25.49 12.18 23.26
C GLN A 271 25.68 10.69 23.60
N ALA A 272 26.38 9.92 22.77
CA ALA A 272 27.06 8.71 23.26
C ALA A 272 28.07 8.18 22.23
N GLU A 273 29.24 7.78 22.72
CA GLU A 273 30.32 7.13 21.99
C GLU A 273 29.81 5.97 21.10
N TYR A 274 30.30 5.96 19.85
CA TYR A 274 30.38 4.85 18.90
C TYR A 274 29.76 3.52 19.37
N ILE A 275 28.53 3.24 18.93
CA ILE A 275 27.98 1.87 18.92
C ILE A 275 27.76 1.49 17.46
N PRO A 276 28.42 0.45 16.95
CA PRO A 276 28.32 0.06 15.55
C PRO A 276 26.90 -0.39 15.19
N GLU A 277 26.48 -0.10 13.95
CA GLU A 277 25.24 -0.53 13.30
C GLU A 277 24.76 -1.90 13.80
N LYS A 278 23.83 -1.89 14.77
CA LYS A 278 23.11 -3.10 15.17
C LYS A 278 21.85 -3.21 14.32
N ASP A 279 21.90 -4.14 13.37
CA ASP A 279 20.72 -4.73 12.72
C ASP A 279 19.59 -4.97 13.74
N ILE A 280 18.48 -4.26 13.59
CA ILE A 280 17.27 -4.40 14.42
C ILE A 280 16.73 -5.86 14.34
N THR A 281 17.02 -6.55 13.24
CA THR A 281 16.69 -7.96 13.00
C THR A 281 17.40 -8.95 13.93
N LYS A 282 18.43 -8.51 14.67
CA LYS A 282 19.20 -9.34 15.62
C LYS A 282 18.91 -9.02 17.09
N MET A 283 18.01 -8.08 17.38
CA MET A 283 17.72 -7.68 18.75
C MET A 283 16.99 -8.78 19.52
N ASN A 284 17.45 -9.06 20.74
CA ASN A 284 16.76 -9.98 21.63
C ASN A 284 15.52 -9.33 22.27
N LYS A 285 14.62 -10.14 22.86
CA LYS A 285 13.35 -9.65 23.45
C LYS A 285 13.54 -8.55 24.51
N ARG A 286 14.67 -8.51 25.21
CA ARG A 286 14.96 -7.48 26.23
C ARG A 286 15.39 -6.18 25.57
N GLU A 287 16.24 -6.25 24.55
CA GLU A 287 16.67 -5.09 23.74
C GLU A 287 15.47 -4.45 23.04
N MET A 288 14.57 -5.25 22.46
CA MET A 288 13.36 -4.73 21.80
C MET A 288 12.39 -4.04 22.78
N LYS A 289 12.25 -4.57 24.00
CA LYS A 289 11.42 -3.94 25.03
C LYS A 289 12.00 -2.59 25.48
N ALA A 290 13.31 -2.52 25.68
CA ALA A 290 14.00 -1.27 26.03
C ALA A 290 13.87 -0.23 24.90
N PHE A 291 13.95 -0.66 23.64
CA PHE A 291 13.76 0.22 22.49
C PHE A 291 12.34 0.79 22.42
N ILE A 292 11.31 -0.03 22.68
CA ILE A 292 9.92 0.43 22.75
C ILE A 292 9.72 1.46 23.88
N GLU A 293 10.34 1.23 25.04
CA GLU A 293 10.27 2.17 26.17
C GLU A 293 10.92 3.53 25.83
N ASP A 294 12.01 3.53 25.06
CA ASP A 294 12.64 4.75 24.58
C ASP A 294 11.76 5.50 23.56
N LEU A 295 11.18 4.79 22.59
CA LEU A 295 10.23 5.38 21.63
C LEU A 295 9.00 5.97 22.33
N GLU A 296 8.48 5.31 23.37
CA GLU A 296 7.37 5.85 24.18
C GLU A 296 7.73 7.15 24.88
N LYS A 297 8.98 7.29 25.32
CA LYS A 297 9.48 8.53 25.92
C LYS A 297 9.58 9.63 24.88
N GLN A 298 10.19 9.34 23.72
CA GLN A 298 10.27 10.28 22.60
C GLN A 298 8.88 10.74 22.12
N MET A 299 7.91 9.82 22.05
CA MET A 299 6.53 10.12 21.67
C MET A 299 5.88 11.12 22.65
N LYS A 300 6.08 10.90 23.95
CA LYS A 300 5.55 11.79 25.00
C LYS A 300 6.22 13.16 24.96
N ASP A 301 7.51 13.21 24.66
CA ASP A 301 8.24 14.47 24.58
C ASP A 301 7.87 15.27 23.32
N ALA A 302 7.67 14.61 22.17
CA ALA A 302 7.10 15.22 20.95
C ALA A 302 5.68 15.76 21.20
N ALA A 303 4.84 15.01 21.93
CA ALA A 303 3.50 15.47 22.30
C ALA A 303 3.53 16.70 23.22
N LYS A 304 4.49 16.77 24.18
CA LYS A 304 4.70 17.97 25.01
C LYS A 304 5.20 19.17 24.21
N ALA A 305 6.01 18.93 23.18
CA ALA A 305 6.51 19.95 22.26
C ALA A 305 5.46 20.40 21.22
N LEU A 306 4.23 19.87 21.28
CA LEU A 306 3.14 20.12 20.31
C LEU A 306 3.45 19.63 18.89
N GLU A 307 4.42 18.72 18.74
CA GLU A 307 4.77 18.07 17.47
C GLU A 307 3.90 16.83 17.25
N PHE A 308 2.60 17.05 17.07
CA PHE A 308 1.60 15.97 17.03
C PHE A 308 1.80 14.97 15.88
N GLU A 309 2.35 15.42 14.74
CA GLU A 309 2.70 14.54 13.62
C GLU A 309 3.79 13.54 14.03
N ARG A 310 4.84 14.03 14.71
CA ARG A 310 5.93 13.19 15.20
C ARG A 310 5.46 12.24 16.29
N ALA A 311 4.59 12.70 17.19
CA ALA A 311 3.99 11.85 18.21
C ALA A 311 3.09 10.75 17.61
N ALA A 312 2.31 11.06 16.56
CA ALA A 312 1.48 10.07 15.88
C ALA A 312 2.34 8.99 15.18
N GLU A 313 3.43 9.39 14.54
CA GLU A 313 4.36 8.45 13.90
C GLU A 313 5.04 7.52 14.91
N LEU A 314 5.53 8.07 16.02
CA LEU A 314 6.15 7.27 17.07
C LEU A 314 5.14 6.32 17.69
N ARG A 315 3.89 6.75 17.89
CA ARG A 315 2.80 5.88 18.37
C ARG A 315 2.57 4.70 17.42
N ASP A 316 2.46 4.97 16.13
CA ASP A 316 2.16 3.95 15.13
C ASP A 316 3.32 2.94 15.02
N LEU A 317 4.56 3.41 15.09
CA LEU A 317 5.76 2.56 15.17
C LEU A 317 5.79 1.71 16.45
N ILE A 318 5.44 2.28 17.62
CA ILE A 318 5.36 1.54 18.89
C ILE A 318 4.31 0.44 18.83
N LEU A 319 3.14 0.73 18.25
CA LEU A 319 2.07 -0.26 18.09
C LEU A 319 2.51 -1.42 17.20
N GLU A 320 3.25 -1.12 16.14
CA GLU A 320 3.81 -2.10 15.23
C GLU A 320 4.88 -2.99 15.91
N LEU A 321 5.85 -2.38 16.60
CA LEU A 321 6.90 -3.11 17.34
C LEU A 321 6.33 -3.97 18.46
N LYS A 322 5.31 -3.48 19.19
CA LYS A 322 4.62 -4.27 20.20
C LYS A 322 3.92 -5.48 19.57
N ALA A 323 3.25 -5.30 18.43
CA ALA A 323 2.59 -6.40 17.74
C ALA A 323 3.59 -7.50 17.32
N GLU A 324 4.79 -7.14 16.89
CA GLU A 324 5.86 -8.09 16.58
C GLU A 324 6.33 -8.85 17.84
N VAL A 325 6.62 -8.17 18.95
CA VAL A 325 7.02 -8.81 20.22
C VAL A 325 5.97 -9.82 20.68
N PHE A 326 4.68 -9.48 20.58
CA PHE A 326 3.59 -10.37 20.96
C PHE A 326 3.36 -11.51 19.95
N SER A 327 3.67 -11.32 18.66
CA SER A 327 3.56 -12.37 17.64
C SER A 327 4.64 -13.45 17.78
N VAL A 328 5.86 -13.07 18.16
CA VAL A 328 6.97 -14.01 18.44
C VAL A 328 6.65 -14.90 19.65
N VAL A 329 5.85 -14.42 20.61
CA VAL A 329 5.41 -15.21 21.78
C VAL A 329 4.47 -16.36 21.39
N LYS A 330 3.73 -16.26 20.28
CA LYS A 330 2.86 -17.35 19.80
C LYS A 330 3.60 -18.46 19.06
N LYS A 331 4.81 -18.22 18.57
CA LYS A 331 5.63 -19.25 17.88
C LYS A 331 6.56 -20.03 18.83
N VAL A 332 6.71 -19.59 20.06
CA VAL A 332 7.50 -20.28 21.10
C VAL A 332 6.56 -20.73 22.22
N LYS A 333 5.68 -21.68 21.90
CA LYS A 333 5.01 -22.54 22.88
C LYS A 333 4.54 -23.82 22.22
#